data_AF-A0A3N2JTP2-F1
#
_entry.id   AF-A0A3N2JTP2-F1
#
_cell.length_a   1.000
_cell.length_b   1.000
_cell.length_c   1.000
_cell.angle_alpha   90.00
_cell.angle_beta   90.00
_cell.angle_gamma   90.00
#
_symmetry.space_group_name_H-M   'P 1'
#
loop_
_entity.id
_entity.type
_entity.pdbx_description
1 polymer ?
#
loop_
_entity_poly.entity_id
_entity_poly.type
_entity_poly.pdbx_seq_one_letter_code
_entity_poly.pdbx_strand_id
1 'polypeptide(L)'
;MTSTRIPPVSAPDVRRTPDSPPGRDPVDERLPLGRTLTLGLQHVLVMYAGVVAVPLVLAQALGLSAGQTVLLLNANLLVGGAATLVQTLGLWRFGARLPLVQGASFIALSPMLLIGQEHGLTTVFGSVIAAGAVTIAVAPFMSRLVRFFPPVVIGVLITVVGISLMPAAAGWLGGGQGSDDFGSLRNLLLGLLTVVVTVVLHAFGRGLVRSLAVLVALVVGTGVAAVAGATDFSHVADAGWFGVASPLAFGAPHLDLASVLVMSLAMLVILAETTGNVLAIGTITGSPITPRRLGAAFRADGLSTLVGGFLNGFPLNAFSQNTGLIAMTAVRSRFVVAAGGGVMIALGLFPKVGALVAAVPPAVLGGGAIVMFGMTTAAGIQELARVRYTGTNNALVVAVSVSVGVLPMAMPELFAQYDGPVALVLQSGIFLGAIAAVLLNLALNREDRATQGIPGPRSGEADDLTAHELDLLRRAMRVAETSRAEGRHPFGAIVVDGDGIVVAERGNNSLPPAGDPTQHAETAAVAAAARTLSSAQLARATLYTSAEPCAMCAGAVYWTGIGRVVYALSEERLLGLTGDNPENPTFALPCREVFARGQRHVTVVGPLLEEEAAAVHDGFWS
;
A
#
# COMPACT_ATOMS: atom_id res chain seq x y z
N MET A 1 -36.76 9.76 -17.90
CA MET A 1 -35.41 10.13 -17.46
C MET A 1 -35.36 10.07 -15.94
N THR A 2 -35.10 8.89 -15.40
CA THR A 2 -35.08 8.62 -13.95
C THR A 2 -33.62 8.48 -13.54
N SER A 3 -33.13 9.50 -12.82
CA SER A 3 -31.78 9.55 -12.26
C SER A 3 -31.64 8.49 -11.17
N THR A 4 -30.99 7.38 -11.48
CA THR A 4 -30.50 6.40 -10.50
C THR A 4 -29.30 6.99 -9.78
N ARG A 5 -29.52 7.53 -8.57
CA ARG A 5 -28.47 7.92 -7.64
C ARG A 5 -27.64 6.69 -7.28
N ILE A 6 -26.35 6.73 -7.61
CA ILE A 6 -25.35 5.78 -7.11
C ILE A 6 -25.21 6.05 -5.60
N PRO A 7 -25.39 5.05 -4.71
CA PRO A 7 -25.19 5.26 -3.28
C PRO A 7 -23.69 5.53 -3.01
N PRO A 8 -23.36 6.43 -2.07
CA PRO A 8 -21.98 6.66 -1.68
C PRO A 8 -21.39 5.36 -1.13
N VAL A 9 -20.15 5.07 -1.53
CA VAL A 9 -19.35 3.99 -0.95
C VAL A 9 -19.07 4.37 0.50
N SER A 10 -19.85 3.84 1.43
CA SER A 10 -19.60 3.97 2.87
C SER A 10 -18.26 3.32 3.18
N ALA A 11 -17.34 4.08 3.77
CA ALA A 11 -16.17 3.52 4.43
C ALA A 11 -16.63 2.44 5.42
N PRO A 12 -15.90 1.31 5.56
CA PRO A 12 -16.28 0.27 6.50
C PRO A 12 -16.35 0.85 7.92
N ASP A 13 -17.49 0.67 8.57
CA ASP A 13 -17.77 1.05 9.96
C ASP A 13 -16.67 0.44 10.86
N VAL A 14 -15.75 1.29 11.36
CA VAL A 14 -14.63 0.89 12.22
C VAL A 14 -15.16 0.70 13.64
N ARG A 15 -16.11 -0.22 13.84
CA ARG A 15 -16.50 -0.64 15.18
C ARG A 15 -15.41 -1.55 15.72
N ARG A 16 -14.79 -1.14 16.84
CA ARG A 16 -14.14 -2.09 17.74
C ARG A 16 -15.16 -3.18 18.06
N THR A 17 -14.84 -4.43 17.77
CA THR A 17 -15.60 -5.55 18.32
C THR A 17 -15.53 -5.47 19.85
N PRO A 18 -16.65 -5.58 20.58
CA PRO A 18 -16.69 -5.37 22.04
C PRO A 18 -15.81 -6.32 22.87
N ASP A 19 -15.26 -7.37 22.26
CA ASP A 19 -14.56 -8.46 22.94
C ASP A 19 -13.02 -8.38 22.93
N SER A 20 -12.44 -7.30 22.42
CA SER A 20 -10.97 -7.15 22.40
C SER A 20 -10.46 -6.63 23.75
N PRO A 21 -9.66 -7.40 24.52
CA PRO A 21 -9.12 -6.92 25.79
C PRO A 21 -8.24 -5.67 25.56
N PRO A 22 -8.29 -4.68 26.47
CA PRO A 22 -7.55 -3.43 26.30
C PRO A 22 -6.03 -3.73 26.27
N GLY A 23 -5.35 -3.25 25.21
CA GLY A 23 -3.89 -3.31 25.09
C GLY A 23 -3.30 -4.28 24.03
N ARG A 24 -4.12 -5.00 23.25
CA ARG A 24 -3.61 -5.81 22.12
C ARG A 24 -3.77 -5.08 20.77
N ASP A 25 -2.70 -5.04 19.98
CA ASP A 25 -2.70 -4.57 18.58
C ASP A 25 -3.80 -5.36 17.82
N PRO A 26 -4.69 -4.73 17.02
CA PRO A 26 -5.76 -5.43 16.30
C PRO A 26 -5.29 -6.61 15.44
N VAL A 27 -4.04 -6.60 14.99
CA VAL A 27 -3.45 -7.72 14.23
C VAL A 27 -3.12 -8.94 15.10
N ASP A 28 -3.08 -8.79 16.43
CA ASP A 28 -2.83 -9.85 17.40
C ASP A 28 -4.09 -10.58 17.86
N GLU A 29 -5.24 -10.27 17.27
CA GLU A 29 -6.50 -10.98 17.51
C GLU A 29 -6.35 -12.47 17.17
N ARG A 30 -6.79 -13.34 18.07
CA ARG A 30 -6.76 -14.81 17.88
C ARG A 30 -8.19 -15.30 17.64
N LEU A 31 -8.45 -15.76 16.42
CA LEU A 31 -9.73 -16.36 16.06
C LEU A 31 -9.77 -17.86 16.42
N PRO A 32 -10.96 -18.45 16.58
CA PRO A 32 -11.13 -19.89 16.73
C PRO A 32 -10.43 -20.66 15.60
N LEU A 33 -9.80 -21.80 15.94
CA LEU A 33 -8.94 -22.55 15.01
C LEU A 33 -9.62 -22.84 13.66
N GLY A 34 -10.90 -23.23 13.67
CA GLY A 34 -11.66 -23.47 12.44
C GLY A 34 -11.73 -22.25 11.54
N ARG A 35 -12.06 -21.07 12.09
CA ARG A 35 -12.09 -19.81 11.32
C ARG A 35 -10.71 -19.42 10.82
N THR A 36 -9.69 -19.56 11.67
CA THR A 36 -8.29 -19.27 11.32
C THR A 36 -7.83 -20.09 10.12
N LEU A 37 -8.12 -21.40 10.10
CA LEU A 37 -7.76 -22.28 9.00
C LEU A 37 -8.56 -21.98 7.72
N THR A 38 -9.87 -21.77 7.81
CA THR A 38 -10.70 -21.48 6.62
C THR A 38 -10.34 -20.15 5.96
N LEU A 39 -10.11 -19.11 6.77
CA LEU A 39 -9.73 -17.79 6.27
C LEU A 39 -8.26 -17.78 5.80
N GLY A 40 -7.37 -18.54 6.47
CA GLY A 40 -6.00 -18.74 6.00
C GLY A 40 -5.95 -19.41 4.63
N LEU A 41 -6.78 -20.44 4.41
CA LEU A 41 -6.95 -21.06 3.10
C LEU A 41 -7.46 -20.06 2.06
N GLN A 42 -8.39 -19.17 2.41
CA GLN A 42 -8.88 -18.13 1.51
C GLN A 42 -7.74 -17.22 1.02
N HIS A 43 -6.83 -16.78 1.90
CA HIS A 43 -5.66 -16.00 1.49
C HIS A 43 -4.80 -16.73 0.46
N VAL A 44 -4.57 -18.03 0.65
CA VAL A 44 -3.80 -18.85 -0.28
C VAL A 44 -4.52 -18.97 -1.61
N LEU A 45 -5.82 -19.29 -1.61
CA LEU A 45 -6.59 -19.47 -2.83
C LEU A 45 -6.68 -18.18 -3.66
N VAL A 46 -6.78 -17.01 -3.02
CA VAL A 46 -6.83 -15.71 -3.71
C VAL A 46 -5.50 -15.37 -4.40
N MET A 47 -4.37 -15.65 -3.75
CA MET A 47 -3.06 -15.36 -4.32
C MET A 47 -2.54 -16.45 -5.26
N TYR A 48 -3.13 -17.65 -5.22
CA TYR A 48 -2.57 -18.87 -5.82
C TYR A 48 -2.18 -18.68 -7.29
N ALA A 49 -3.09 -18.09 -8.08
CA ALA A 49 -2.84 -17.81 -9.50
C ALA A 49 -1.62 -16.89 -9.71
N GLY A 50 -1.43 -15.90 -8.84
CA GLY A 50 -0.25 -15.02 -8.86
C GLY A 50 1.04 -15.74 -8.47
N VAL A 51 0.99 -16.58 -7.45
CA VAL A 51 2.16 -17.33 -6.97
C VAL A 51 2.68 -18.31 -8.02
N VAL A 52 1.79 -19.01 -8.72
CA VAL A 52 2.21 -19.99 -9.73
C VAL A 52 2.68 -19.35 -11.04
N ALA A 53 2.28 -18.11 -11.32
CA ALA A 53 2.59 -17.44 -12.58
C ALA A 53 4.09 -17.24 -12.79
N VAL A 54 4.85 -16.72 -11.82
CA VAL A 54 6.29 -16.43 -11.99
C VAL A 54 7.11 -17.69 -12.32
N PRO A 55 6.99 -18.82 -11.57
CA PRO A 55 7.65 -20.08 -11.94
C PRO A 55 7.26 -20.58 -13.33
N LEU A 56 5.98 -20.48 -13.71
CA LEU A 56 5.51 -20.94 -15.01
C LEU A 56 6.08 -20.11 -16.16
N VAL A 57 6.12 -18.77 -16.02
CA VAL A 57 6.70 -17.90 -17.06
C VAL A 57 8.17 -18.22 -17.23
N LEU A 58 8.92 -18.28 -16.11
CA LEU A 58 10.34 -18.57 -16.14
C LEU A 58 10.62 -19.95 -16.77
N ALA A 59 9.87 -20.97 -16.36
CA ALA A 59 10.05 -22.33 -16.85
C ALA A 59 9.77 -22.44 -18.34
N GLN A 60 8.69 -21.84 -18.83
CA GLN A 60 8.36 -21.90 -20.25
C GLN A 60 9.36 -21.11 -21.10
N ALA A 61 9.71 -19.90 -20.68
CA ALA A 61 10.60 -19.03 -21.44
C ALA A 61 12.05 -19.56 -21.52
N LEU A 62 12.47 -20.37 -20.54
CA LEU A 62 13.77 -21.04 -20.54
C LEU A 62 13.70 -22.50 -21.02
N GLY A 63 12.54 -22.97 -21.51
CA GLY A 63 12.38 -24.33 -22.05
C GLY A 63 12.60 -25.45 -21.03
N LEU A 64 12.23 -25.25 -19.77
CA LEU A 64 12.43 -26.24 -18.71
C LEU A 64 11.45 -27.42 -18.85
N SER A 65 11.89 -28.60 -18.42
CA SER A 65 11.06 -29.80 -18.41
C SER A 65 9.87 -29.67 -17.45
N ALA A 66 8.83 -30.50 -17.65
CA ALA A 66 7.69 -30.58 -16.75
C ALA A 66 8.11 -30.85 -15.29
N GLY A 67 9.08 -31.76 -15.08
CA GLY A 67 9.61 -32.06 -13.75
C GLY A 67 10.31 -30.87 -13.09
N GLN A 68 11.09 -30.10 -13.85
CA GLN A 68 11.72 -28.87 -13.35
C GLN A 68 10.67 -27.78 -13.05
N THR A 69 9.63 -27.69 -13.86
CA THR A 69 8.51 -26.77 -13.63
C THR A 69 7.79 -27.09 -12.32
N VAL A 70 7.47 -28.37 -12.08
CA VAL A 70 6.88 -28.85 -10.82
C VAL A 70 7.78 -28.55 -9.64
N LEU A 71 9.09 -28.78 -9.77
CA LEU A 71 10.07 -28.45 -8.75
C LEU A 71 10.04 -26.95 -8.39
N LEU A 72 10.05 -26.06 -9.38
CA LEU A 72 10.00 -24.60 -9.16
C LEU A 72 8.68 -24.16 -8.51
N LEU A 73 7.55 -24.76 -8.91
CA LEU A 73 6.25 -24.49 -8.30
C LEU A 73 6.22 -24.88 -6.82
N ASN A 74 6.71 -26.08 -6.50
CA ASN A 74 6.77 -26.57 -5.13
C ASN A 74 7.73 -25.73 -4.26
N ALA A 75 8.92 -25.45 -4.79
CA ALA A 75 9.90 -24.58 -4.16
C ALA A 75 9.29 -23.21 -3.83
N ASN A 76 8.58 -22.61 -4.80
CA ASN A 76 7.97 -21.30 -4.61
C ASN A 76 6.86 -21.31 -3.54
N LEU A 77 5.98 -22.31 -3.54
CA LEU A 77 4.95 -22.45 -2.50
C LEU A 77 5.54 -22.67 -1.12
N LEU A 78 6.57 -23.54 -1.02
CA LEU A 78 7.26 -23.83 0.23
C LEU A 78 7.95 -22.59 0.80
N VAL A 79 8.75 -21.91 -0.03
CA VAL A 79 9.50 -20.71 0.35
C VAL A 79 8.57 -19.54 0.65
N GLY A 80 7.54 -19.30 -0.17
CA GLY A 80 6.52 -18.27 0.06
C GLY A 80 5.72 -18.51 1.34
N GLY A 81 5.41 -19.77 1.65
CA GLY A 81 4.84 -20.20 2.92
C GLY A 81 5.71 -19.85 4.12
N ALA A 82 6.97 -20.27 4.09
CA ALA A 82 7.95 -19.96 5.14
C ALA A 82 8.16 -18.45 5.30
N ALA A 83 8.27 -17.72 4.20
CA ALA A 83 8.41 -16.27 4.19
C ALA A 83 7.20 -15.58 4.82
N THR A 84 5.99 -16.04 4.50
CA THR A 84 4.75 -15.55 5.10
C THR A 84 4.75 -15.77 6.62
N LEU A 85 5.20 -16.93 7.10
CA LEU A 85 5.34 -17.18 8.54
C LEU A 85 6.37 -16.24 9.19
N VAL A 86 7.54 -16.06 8.58
CA VAL A 86 8.57 -15.15 9.09
C VAL A 86 8.03 -13.72 9.16
N GLN A 87 7.30 -13.27 8.14
CA GLN A 87 6.76 -11.93 8.06
C GLN A 87 5.66 -11.65 9.08
N THR A 88 4.76 -12.63 9.26
CA THR A 88 3.56 -12.52 10.12
C THR A 88 3.82 -12.79 11.59
N LEU A 89 4.61 -13.81 11.91
CA LEU A 89 4.92 -14.17 13.31
C LEU A 89 6.12 -13.38 13.84
N GLY A 90 7.05 -13.03 12.95
CA GLY A 90 8.30 -12.36 13.28
C GLY A 90 9.28 -13.28 14.02
N LEU A 91 10.55 -13.23 13.62
CA LEU A 91 11.66 -13.91 14.26
C LEU A 91 12.75 -12.90 14.61
N TRP A 92 12.89 -12.58 15.90
CA TRP A 92 13.86 -11.59 16.40
C TRP A 92 13.77 -10.23 15.70
N ARG A 93 14.68 -9.92 14.77
CA ARG A 93 14.70 -8.68 13.97
C ARG A 93 14.05 -8.84 12.60
N PHE A 94 13.58 -10.02 12.24
CA PHE A 94 12.98 -10.33 10.94
C PHE A 94 11.45 -10.38 11.09
N GLY A 95 10.73 -9.76 10.16
CA GLY A 95 9.28 -9.78 10.08
C GLY A 95 8.61 -8.58 10.73
N ALA A 96 7.68 -7.96 9.99
CA ALA A 96 6.93 -6.80 10.46
C ALA A 96 5.81 -7.13 11.46
N ARG A 97 5.51 -8.42 11.69
CA ARG A 97 4.42 -8.85 12.57
C ARG A 97 3.06 -8.29 12.14
N LEU A 98 2.85 -8.23 10.83
CA LEU A 98 1.64 -7.76 10.16
C LEU A 98 1.05 -8.90 9.32
N PRO A 99 -0.25 -8.86 8.99
CA PRO A 99 -0.91 -9.82 8.10
C PRO A 99 -0.44 -9.65 6.64
N LEU A 100 0.84 -9.93 6.38
CA LEU A 100 1.49 -9.79 5.09
C LEU A 100 1.76 -11.17 4.50
N VAL A 101 1.14 -11.43 3.35
CA VAL A 101 1.37 -12.66 2.60
C VAL A 101 2.50 -12.45 1.62
N GLN A 102 3.42 -13.41 1.55
CA GLN A 102 4.61 -13.37 0.72
C GLN A 102 4.46 -14.30 -0.48
N GLY A 103 4.93 -13.88 -1.65
CA GLY A 103 5.01 -14.71 -2.84
C GLY A 103 6.05 -14.18 -3.82
N ALA A 104 6.27 -14.91 -4.92
CA ALA A 104 7.22 -14.52 -5.95
C ALA A 104 6.84 -13.17 -6.58
N SER A 105 7.78 -12.24 -6.62
CA SER A 105 7.56 -10.92 -7.19
C SER A 105 7.67 -10.92 -8.71
N PHE A 106 6.70 -10.29 -9.36
CA PHE A 106 6.75 -10.05 -10.80
C PHE A 106 7.84 -9.06 -11.22
N ILE A 107 8.30 -8.20 -10.30
CA ILE A 107 9.38 -7.23 -10.57
C ILE A 107 10.67 -7.94 -10.98
N ALA A 108 10.94 -9.10 -10.35
CA ALA A 108 12.14 -9.87 -10.62
C ALA A 108 12.05 -10.74 -11.88
N LEU A 109 10.87 -10.92 -12.47
CA LEU A 109 10.68 -11.86 -13.57
C LEU A 109 11.50 -11.47 -14.81
N SER A 110 11.40 -10.23 -15.28
CA SER A 110 12.17 -9.75 -16.44
C SER A 110 13.69 -9.91 -16.27
N PRO A 111 14.32 -9.45 -15.15
CA PRO A 111 15.75 -9.68 -14.97
C PRO A 111 16.11 -11.16 -14.82
N MET A 112 15.26 -11.98 -14.19
CA MET A 112 15.51 -13.44 -14.11
C MET A 112 15.50 -14.10 -15.49
N LEU A 113 14.56 -13.72 -16.36
CA LEU A 113 14.49 -14.23 -17.73
C LEU A 113 15.76 -13.90 -18.51
N LEU A 114 16.18 -12.64 -18.45
CA LEU A 114 17.34 -12.15 -19.18
C LEU A 114 18.64 -12.78 -18.68
N ILE A 115 18.85 -12.82 -17.35
CA ILE A 115 19.99 -13.53 -16.74
C ILE A 115 19.95 -15.02 -17.10
N GLY A 116 18.77 -15.64 -17.10
CA GLY A 116 18.60 -17.06 -17.41
C GLY A 116 18.92 -17.40 -18.86
N GLN A 117 18.55 -16.54 -19.81
CA GLN A 117 18.84 -16.71 -21.23
C GLN A 117 20.32 -16.53 -21.55
N GLU A 118 21.00 -15.56 -20.92
CA GLU A 118 22.42 -15.28 -21.17
C GLU A 118 23.37 -16.17 -20.37
N HIS A 119 23.07 -16.40 -19.08
CA HIS A 119 24.01 -16.98 -18.10
C HIS A 119 23.49 -18.24 -17.41
N GLY A 120 22.27 -18.70 -17.73
CA GLY A 120 21.69 -19.92 -17.20
C GLY A 120 21.10 -19.80 -15.79
N LEU A 121 20.37 -20.85 -15.38
CA LEU A 121 19.63 -20.89 -14.11
C LEU A 121 20.51 -20.84 -12.84
N THR A 122 21.72 -21.40 -12.88
CA THR A 122 22.64 -21.36 -11.73
C THR A 122 23.06 -19.92 -11.41
N THR A 123 23.20 -19.08 -12.42
CA THR A 123 23.48 -17.65 -12.28
C THR A 123 22.25 -16.89 -11.80
N VAL A 124 21.04 -17.26 -12.28
CA VAL A 124 19.78 -16.71 -11.76
C VAL A 124 19.69 -16.92 -10.25
N PHE A 125 19.76 -18.16 -9.76
CA PHE A 125 19.66 -18.43 -8.32
C PHE A 125 20.84 -17.89 -7.52
N GLY A 126 22.06 -17.88 -8.08
CA GLY A 126 23.20 -17.21 -7.46
C GLY A 126 22.98 -15.71 -7.25
N SER A 127 22.45 -15.02 -8.27
CA SER A 127 22.10 -13.60 -8.18
C SER A 127 20.99 -13.33 -7.16
N VAL A 128 19.99 -14.22 -7.06
CA VAL A 128 18.91 -14.14 -6.07
C VAL A 128 19.44 -14.28 -4.64
N ILE A 129 20.32 -15.26 -4.39
CA ILE A 129 20.96 -15.45 -3.08
C ILE A 129 21.74 -14.20 -2.66
N ALA A 130 22.59 -13.70 -3.56
CA ALA A 130 23.39 -12.52 -3.30
C ALA A 130 22.54 -11.26 -3.10
N ALA A 131 21.51 -11.04 -3.92
CA ALA A 131 20.60 -9.92 -3.78
C ALA A 131 19.81 -9.97 -2.46
N GLY A 132 19.42 -11.17 -2.00
CA GLY A 132 18.85 -11.37 -0.67
C GLY A 132 19.80 -10.95 0.44
N ALA A 133 21.08 -11.33 0.36
CA ALA A 133 22.11 -10.93 1.32
C ALA A 133 22.34 -9.40 1.33
N VAL A 134 22.44 -8.79 0.15
CA VAL A 134 22.55 -7.34 -0.02
C VAL A 134 21.34 -6.64 0.57
N THR A 135 20.13 -7.18 0.36
CA THR A 135 18.88 -6.65 0.90
C THR A 135 18.89 -6.63 2.43
N ILE A 136 19.33 -7.71 3.08
CA ILE A 136 19.45 -7.77 4.55
C ILE A 136 20.44 -6.70 5.05
N ALA A 137 21.57 -6.53 4.35
CA ALA A 137 22.59 -5.55 4.71
C ALA A 137 22.09 -4.09 4.57
N VAL A 138 21.30 -3.80 3.53
CA VAL A 138 20.76 -2.46 3.25
C VAL A 138 19.49 -2.16 4.06
N ALA A 139 18.74 -3.17 4.49
CA ALA A 139 17.45 -3.03 5.19
C ALA A 139 17.44 -2.02 6.38
N PRO A 140 18.47 -1.92 7.25
CA PRO A 140 18.51 -0.91 8.31
C PRO A 140 18.53 0.53 7.77
N PHE A 141 19.20 0.76 6.64
CA PHE A 141 19.35 2.05 6.00
C PHE A 141 18.15 2.42 5.12
N MET A 142 17.34 1.43 4.75
CA MET A 142 16.22 1.59 3.83
C MET A 142 15.17 2.61 4.34
N SER A 143 15.06 2.82 5.65
CA SER A 143 14.22 3.90 6.23
C SER A 143 14.55 5.29 5.67
N ARG A 144 15.81 5.55 5.29
CA ARG A 144 16.23 6.80 4.62
C ARG A 144 15.95 6.78 3.12
N LEU A 145 15.84 5.59 2.53
CA LEU A 145 15.63 5.41 1.10
C LEU A 145 14.15 5.54 0.70
N VAL A 146 13.22 5.31 1.64
CA VAL A 146 11.76 5.49 1.42
C VAL A 146 11.43 6.87 0.83
N ARG A 147 12.20 7.92 1.17
CA ARG A 147 12.02 9.27 0.60
C ARG A 147 12.22 9.38 -0.92
N PHE A 148 12.83 8.37 -1.55
CA PHE A 148 13.02 8.29 -3.00
C PHE A 148 11.87 7.59 -3.70
N PHE A 149 10.96 6.96 -2.95
CA PHE A 149 9.80 6.24 -3.45
C PHE A 149 8.50 6.87 -2.91
N PRO A 150 8.22 8.16 -3.19
CA PRO A 150 6.92 8.75 -2.87
C PRO A 150 5.80 8.05 -3.67
N PRO A 151 4.51 8.27 -3.31
CA PRO A 151 3.38 7.61 -3.97
C PRO A 151 3.36 7.73 -5.50
N VAL A 152 3.82 8.86 -6.06
CA VAL A 152 3.94 9.03 -7.53
C VAL A 152 4.92 8.04 -8.15
N VAL A 153 6.07 7.78 -7.51
CA VAL A 153 7.07 6.82 -8.00
C VAL A 153 6.54 5.40 -7.84
N ILE A 154 5.96 5.06 -6.68
CA ILE A 154 5.37 3.73 -6.43
C ILE A 154 4.24 3.43 -7.44
N GLY A 155 3.35 4.39 -7.69
CA GLY A 155 2.27 4.23 -8.65
C GLY A 155 2.76 4.03 -10.08
N VAL A 156 3.78 4.77 -10.52
CA VAL A 156 4.43 4.55 -11.82
C VAL A 156 5.04 3.15 -11.90
N LEU A 157 5.79 2.73 -10.86
CA LEU A 157 6.43 1.42 -10.80
C LEU A 157 5.41 0.29 -10.97
N ILE A 158 4.34 0.29 -10.17
CA ILE A 158 3.29 -0.75 -10.22
C ILE A 158 2.59 -0.74 -11.59
N THR A 159 2.33 0.44 -12.14
CA THR A 159 1.71 0.58 -13.47
C THR A 159 2.58 -0.03 -14.57
N VAL A 160 3.87 0.33 -14.59
CA VAL A 160 4.84 -0.20 -15.56
C VAL A 160 5.01 -1.71 -15.40
N VAL A 161 5.12 -2.22 -14.16
CA VAL A 161 5.20 -3.67 -13.90
C VAL A 161 4.01 -4.41 -14.53
N GLY A 162 2.77 -3.97 -14.29
CA GLY A 162 1.60 -4.62 -14.88
C GLY A 162 1.61 -4.60 -16.42
N ILE A 163 2.03 -3.48 -17.02
CA ILE A 163 2.10 -3.33 -18.49
C ILE A 163 3.23 -4.19 -19.08
N SER A 164 4.41 -4.21 -18.44
CA SER A 164 5.58 -4.98 -18.90
C SER A 164 5.40 -6.50 -18.85
N LEU A 165 4.40 -7.00 -18.12
CA LEU A 165 4.06 -8.44 -18.08
C LEU A 165 3.10 -8.87 -19.19
N MET A 166 2.48 -7.91 -19.90
CA MET A 166 1.51 -8.21 -20.96
C MET A 166 2.06 -9.08 -22.10
N PRO A 167 3.34 -8.94 -22.54
CA PRO A 167 3.92 -9.84 -23.53
C PRO A 167 3.89 -11.31 -23.11
N ALA A 168 4.15 -11.62 -21.83
CA ALA A 168 4.07 -12.99 -21.32
C ALA A 168 2.63 -13.52 -21.36
N ALA A 169 1.65 -12.70 -20.97
CA ALA A 169 0.23 -13.06 -21.08
C ALA A 169 -0.20 -13.29 -22.54
N ALA A 170 0.29 -12.49 -23.49
CA ALA A 170 0.03 -12.66 -24.92
C ALA A 170 0.66 -13.94 -25.48
N GLY A 171 1.90 -14.25 -25.09
CA GLY A 171 2.58 -15.50 -25.46
C GLY A 171 1.79 -16.74 -24.99
N TRP A 172 1.25 -16.68 -23.77
CA TRP A 172 0.38 -17.73 -23.23
C TRP A 172 -0.97 -17.80 -23.94
N LEU A 173 -1.62 -16.66 -24.15
CA LEU A 173 -2.91 -16.59 -24.84
C LEU A 173 -2.86 -17.23 -26.22
N GLY A 174 -1.74 -17.08 -26.92
CA GLY A 174 -1.49 -17.71 -28.21
C GLY A 174 -1.37 -19.24 -28.16
N GLY A 175 -1.12 -19.85 -27.01
CA GLY A 175 -0.85 -21.29 -26.88
C GLY A 175 0.56 -21.64 -26.41
N GLY A 176 1.38 -20.63 -26.10
CA GLY A 176 2.79 -20.77 -25.78
C GLY A 176 3.66 -20.23 -26.91
N GLN A 177 4.64 -19.39 -26.58
CA GLN A 177 5.47 -18.74 -27.58
C GLN A 177 6.24 -19.78 -28.40
N GLY A 178 6.15 -19.68 -29.73
CA GLY A 178 6.78 -20.64 -30.64
C GLY A 178 6.00 -21.93 -30.88
N SER A 179 4.75 -22.07 -30.40
CA SER A 179 3.92 -23.23 -30.75
C SER A 179 3.45 -23.19 -32.21
N ASP A 180 3.29 -24.36 -32.84
CA ASP A 180 2.78 -24.47 -34.22
C ASP A 180 1.34 -23.95 -34.35
N ASP A 181 0.57 -24.01 -33.26
CA ASP A 181 -0.81 -23.53 -33.18
C ASP A 181 -0.93 -22.14 -32.54
N PHE A 182 0.16 -21.36 -32.55
CA PHE A 182 0.19 -20.04 -31.94
C PHE A 182 -0.88 -19.11 -32.52
N GLY A 183 -1.72 -18.55 -31.67
CA GLY A 183 -2.83 -17.68 -32.07
C GLY A 183 -3.98 -18.42 -32.77
N SER A 184 -4.03 -19.76 -32.71
CA SER A 184 -5.15 -20.52 -33.25
C SER A 184 -6.47 -20.11 -32.61
N LEU A 185 -7.57 -20.22 -33.37
CA LEU A 185 -8.91 -19.89 -32.88
C LEU A 185 -9.24 -20.66 -31.58
N ARG A 186 -8.79 -21.92 -31.46
CA ARG A 186 -8.97 -22.73 -30.25
C ARG A 186 -8.32 -22.06 -29.03
N ASN A 187 -7.07 -21.64 -29.14
CA ASN A 187 -6.33 -21.03 -28.03
C ASN A 187 -6.95 -19.68 -27.65
N LEU A 188 -7.29 -18.84 -28.63
CA LEU A 188 -7.95 -17.56 -28.39
C LEU A 188 -9.33 -17.73 -27.72
N LEU A 189 -10.13 -18.73 -28.12
CA LEU A 189 -11.42 -19.02 -27.50
C LEU A 189 -11.28 -19.54 -26.06
N LEU A 190 -10.29 -20.39 -25.77
CA LEU A 190 -10.02 -20.85 -24.40
C LEU A 190 -9.59 -19.70 -23.49
N GLY A 191 -8.72 -18.82 -23.98
CA GLY A 191 -8.31 -17.62 -23.26
C GLY A 191 -9.47 -16.65 -23.04
N LEU A 192 -10.26 -16.38 -24.08
CA LEU A 192 -11.46 -15.53 -24.00
C LEU A 192 -12.48 -16.11 -23.01
N LEU A 193 -12.74 -17.42 -23.05
CA LEU A 193 -13.60 -18.09 -22.09
C LEU A 193 -13.12 -17.84 -20.67
N THR A 194 -11.82 -17.98 -20.41
CA THR A 194 -11.23 -17.76 -19.09
C THR A 194 -11.42 -16.31 -18.65
N VAL A 195 -11.21 -15.33 -19.53
CA VAL A 195 -11.46 -13.90 -19.24
C VAL A 195 -12.94 -13.66 -18.93
N VAL A 196 -13.86 -14.16 -19.77
CA VAL A 196 -15.31 -13.97 -19.62
C VAL A 196 -15.80 -14.57 -18.30
N VAL A 197 -15.40 -15.81 -18.00
CA VAL A 197 -15.77 -16.45 -16.72
C VAL A 197 -15.23 -15.64 -15.55
N THR A 198 -13.98 -15.17 -15.62
CA THR A 198 -13.40 -14.33 -14.57
C THR A 198 -14.20 -13.04 -14.37
N VAL A 199 -14.52 -12.31 -15.46
CA VAL A 199 -15.26 -11.04 -15.40
C VAL A 199 -16.67 -11.26 -14.86
N VAL A 200 -17.37 -12.30 -15.33
CA VAL A 200 -18.73 -12.63 -14.86
C VAL A 200 -18.72 -12.98 -13.37
N LEU A 201 -17.80 -13.83 -12.92
CA LEU A 201 -17.68 -14.17 -11.51
C LEU A 201 -17.25 -12.97 -10.66
N HIS A 202 -16.42 -12.07 -11.19
CA HIS A 202 -16.02 -10.88 -10.46
C HIS A 202 -17.13 -9.82 -10.36
N ALA A 203 -17.91 -9.64 -11.44
CA ALA A 203 -18.98 -8.66 -11.52
C ALA A 203 -20.24 -9.08 -10.76
N PHE A 204 -20.61 -10.36 -10.85
CA PHE A 204 -21.87 -10.87 -10.29
C PHE A 204 -21.69 -11.78 -9.07
N GLY A 205 -20.47 -12.30 -8.85
CA GLY A 205 -20.17 -13.13 -7.68
C GLY A 205 -20.21 -12.34 -6.38
N ARG A 206 -20.43 -13.07 -5.28
CA ARG A 206 -20.43 -12.52 -3.91
C ARG A 206 -19.43 -13.27 -3.03
N GLY A 207 -18.88 -12.57 -2.05
CA GLY A 207 -17.97 -13.14 -1.05
C GLY A 207 -16.81 -13.91 -1.69
N LEU A 208 -16.65 -15.18 -1.28
CA LEU A 208 -15.55 -16.05 -1.70
C LEU A 208 -15.49 -16.26 -3.23
N VAL A 209 -16.63 -16.40 -3.89
CA VAL A 209 -16.69 -16.64 -5.35
C VAL A 209 -16.06 -15.47 -6.11
N ARG A 210 -16.35 -14.24 -5.70
CA ARG A 210 -15.76 -13.04 -6.30
C ARG A 210 -14.25 -12.97 -6.08
N SER A 211 -13.79 -13.31 -4.88
CA SER A 211 -12.35 -13.33 -4.56
C SER A 211 -11.58 -14.43 -5.29
N LEU A 212 -12.25 -15.56 -5.63
CA LEU A 212 -11.66 -16.69 -6.33
C LEU A 212 -11.94 -16.72 -7.83
N ALA A 213 -12.47 -15.63 -8.40
CA ALA A 213 -12.94 -15.58 -9.79
C ALA A 213 -11.90 -16.09 -10.80
N VAL A 214 -10.64 -15.66 -10.67
CA VAL A 214 -9.54 -16.10 -11.55
C VAL A 214 -9.28 -17.60 -11.38
N LEU A 215 -9.18 -18.11 -10.15
CA LEU A 215 -8.91 -19.52 -9.89
C LEU A 215 -10.04 -20.41 -10.44
N VAL A 216 -11.30 -20.03 -10.21
CA VAL A 216 -12.46 -20.76 -10.74
C VAL A 216 -12.46 -20.71 -12.26
N ALA A 217 -12.14 -19.57 -12.88
CA ALA A 217 -12.03 -19.47 -14.33
C ALA A 217 -10.93 -20.37 -14.90
N LEU A 218 -9.77 -20.47 -14.25
CA LEU A 218 -8.70 -21.40 -14.65
C LEU A 218 -9.18 -22.85 -14.59
N VAL A 219 -9.92 -23.24 -13.54
CA VAL A 219 -10.51 -24.59 -13.42
C VAL A 219 -11.52 -24.86 -14.54
N VAL A 220 -12.43 -23.92 -14.79
CA VAL A 220 -13.45 -24.04 -15.86
C VAL A 220 -12.78 -24.11 -17.23
N GLY A 221 -11.84 -23.21 -17.52
CA GLY A 221 -11.11 -23.18 -18.78
C GLY A 221 -10.30 -24.47 -19.03
N THR A 222 -9.64 -24.98 -17.99
CA THR A 222 -8.91 -26.26 -18.05
C THR A 222 -9.86 -27.42 -18.26
N GLY A 223 -11.02 -27.44 -17.61
CA GLY A 223 -12.03 -28.49 -17.79
C GLY A 223 -12.56 -28.53 -19.23
N VAL A 224 -12.84 -27.38 -19.82
CA VAL A 224 -13.25 -27.28 -21.23
C VAL A 224 -12.11 -27.73 -22.16
N ALA A 225 -10.88 -27.32 -21.87
CA ALA A 225 -9.72 -27.76 -22.63
C ALA A 225 -9.49 -29.28 -22.54
N ALA A 226 -9.75 -29.88 -21.38
CA ALA A 226 -9.65 -31.33 -21.18
C ALA A 226 -10.66 -32.10 -22.01
N VAL A 227 -11.92 -31.63 -22.06
CA VAL A 227 -12.96 -32.21 -22.94
C VAL A 227 -12.58 -32.05 -24.41
N ALA A 228 -11.90 -30.96 -24.77
CA ALA A 228 -11.40 -30.71 -26.13
C ALA A 228 -10.09 -31.48 -26.45
N GLY A 229 -9.56 -32.29 -25.53
CA GLY A 229 -8.31 -33.04 -25.72
C GLY A 229 -7.05 -32.19 -25.75
N ALA A 230 -7.08 -30.98 -25.18
CA ALA A 230 -5.98 -30.02 -25.17
C ALA A 230 -5.18 -29.99 -23.85
N THR A 231 -5.29 -31.03 -23.02
CA THR A 231 -4.58 -31.17 -21.74
C THR A 231 -3.88 -32.53 -21.66
N ASP A 232 -2.68 -32.56 -21.07
CA ASP A 232 -2.00 -33.81 -20.71
C ASP A 232 -1.85 -33.92 -19.19
N PHE A 233 -2.45 -34.95 -18.61
CA PHE A 233 -2.39 -35.25 -17.18
C PHE A 233 -1.45 -36.42 -16.83
N SER A 234 -0.73 -36.99 -17.81
CA SER A 234 0.16 -38.13 -17.61
C SER A 234 1.17 -37.89 -16.47
N HIS A 235 1.81 -36.73 -16.48
CA HIS A 235 2.77 -36.31 -15.45
C HIS A 235 2.18 -36.17 -14.03
N VAL A 236 0.86 -36.01 -13.90
CA VAL A 236 0.20 -35.96 -12.58
C VAL A 236 0.16 -37.34 -11.92
N ALA A 237 0.03 -38.40 -12.74
CA ALA A 237 0.08 -39.77 -12.25
C ALA A 237 1.48 -40.11 -11.71
N ASP A 238 2.51 -39.73 -12.46
CA ASP A 238 3.93 -40.01 -12.15
C ASP A 238 4.47 -39.15 -11.00
N ALA A 239 3.86 -38.00 -10.72
CA ALA A 239 4.25 -37.15 -9.62
C ALA A 239 4.05 -37.83 -8.26
N GLY A 240 5.12 -37.85 -7.45
CA GLY A 240 5.09 -38.37 -6.09
C GLY A 240 4.11 -37.63 -5.20
N TRP A 241 3.57 -38.33 -4.19
CA TRP A 241 2.67 -37.74 -3.19
C TRP A 241 3.40 -36.77 -2.26
N PHE A 242 4.64 -37.07 -1.90
CA PHE A 242 5.48 -36.20 -1.09
C PHE A 242 6.79 -35.95 -1.80
N GLY A 243 7.24 -34.70 -1.81
CA GLY A 243 8.51 -34.31 -2.39
C GLY A 243 8.96 -32.96 -1.86
N VAL A 244 10.19 -32.90 -1.38
CA VAL A 244 10.83 -31.65 -0.97
C VAL A 244 11.68 -31.18 -2.13
N ALA A 245 11.60 -29.89 -2.47
CA ALA A 245 12.52 -29.30 -3.42
C ALA A 245 13.95 -29.46 -2.92
N SER A 246 14.75 -30.28 -3.61
CA SER A 246 16.16 -30.48 -3.25
C SER A 246 16.88 -29.12 -3.32
N PRO A 247 17.62 -28.75 -2.26
CA PRO A 247 18.43 -27.54 -2.31
C PRO A 247 19.38 -27.59 -3.52
N LEU A 248 19.52 -26.47 -4.23
CA LEU A 248 20.43 -26.32 -5.36
C LEU A 248 20.23 -27.39 -6.47
N ALA A 249 18.98 -27.71 -6.79
CA ALA A 249 18.61 -28.76 -7.74
C ALA A 249 19.14 -28.51 -9.16
N PHE A 250 19.40 -27.26 -9.52
CA PHE A 250 19.95 -26.86 -10.82
C PHE A 250 21.50 -26.79 -10.82
N GLY A 251 22.16 -27.10 -9.71
CA GLY A 251 23.61 -27.03 -9.54
C GLY A 251 24.06 -25.95 -8.55
N ALA A 252 25.38 -25.86 -8.35
CA ALA A 252 25.97 -24.86 -7.46
C ALA A 252 25.70 -23.44 -7.98
N PRO A 253 25.34 -22.48 -7.10
CA PRO A 253 25.03 -21.12 -7.52
C PRO A 253 26.28 -20.44 -8.06
N HIS A 254 26.17 -19.82 -9.24
CA HIS A 254 27.24 -19.05 -9.84
C HIS A 254 27.01 -17.55 -9.58
N LEU A 255 28.04 -16.87 -9.08
CA LEU A 255 27.95 -15.44 -8.77
C LEU A 255 28.59 -14.62 -9.89
N ASP A 256 27.76 -14.11 -10.76
CA ASP A 256 28.15 -13.09 -11.73
C ASP A 256 27.81 -11.68 -11.20
N LEU A 257 28.79 -10.78 -11.22
CA LEU A 257 28.64 -9.45 -10.61
C LEU A 257 27.55 -8.63 -11.28
N ALA A 258 27.43 -8.69 -12.61
CA ALA A 258 26.43 -7.94 -13.35
C ALA A 258 25.01 -8.39 -12.97
N SER A 259 24.80 -9.70 -12.97
CA SER A 259 23.55 -10.36 -12.57
C SER A 259 23.18 -10.03 -11.12
N VAL A 260 24.15 -10.04 -10.21
CA VAL A 260 23.96 -9.68 -8.80
C VAL A 260 23.53 -8.22 -8.65
N LEU A 261 24.14 -7.29 -9.40
CA LEU A 261 23.78 -5.88 -9.36
C LEU A 261 22.36 -5.64 -9.87
N VAL A 262 22.01 -6.28 -11.00
CA VAL A 262 20.67 -6.20 -11.60
C VAL A 262 19.61 -6.78 -10.65
N MET A 263 19.88 -7.94 -10.06
CA MET A 263 18.95 -8.55 -9.10
C MET A 263 18.84 -7.73 -7.81
N SER A 264 19.93 -7.13 -7.35
CA SER A 264 19.91 -6.22 -6.19
C SER A 264 19.08 -4.96 -6.47
N LEU A 265 19.13 -4.43 -7.70
CA LEU A 265 18.27 -3.33 -8.12
C LEU A 265 16.80 -3.75 -8.16
N ALA A 266 16.49 -4.95 -8.66
CA ALA A 266 15.13 -5.52 -8.60
C ALA A 266 14.62 -5.56 -7.15
N MET A 267 15.46 -6.02 -6.23
CA MET A 267 15.13 -6.05 -4.81
C MET A 267 14.83 -4.66 -4.25
N LEU A 268 15.55 -3.60 -4.65
CA LEU A 268 15.23 -2.24 -4.19
C LEU A 268 13.82 -1.78 -4.61
N VAL A 269 13.40 -2.14 -5.82
CA VAL A 269 12.04 -1.86 -6.31
C VAL A 269 11.01 -2.70 -5.54
N ILE A 270 11.31 -3.97 -5.27
CA ILE A 270 10.49 -4.85 -4.41
C ILE A 270 10.30 -4.25 -3.02
N LEU A 271 11.36 -3.73 -2.39
CA LEU A 271 11.26 -3.10 -1.07
C LEU A 271 10.40 -1.83 -1.09
N ALA A 272 10.40 -1.08 -2.20
CA ALA A 272 9.52 0.07 -2.37
C ALA A 272 8.04 -0.37 -2.41
N GLU A 273 7.72 -1.45 -3.12
CA GLU A 273 6.38 -2.05 -3.14
C GLU A 273 5.99 -2.60 -1.76
N THR A 274 6.89 -3.33 -1.07
CA THR A 274 6.68 -3.79 0.30
C THR A 274 6.40 -2.62 1.25
N THR A 275 7.03 -1.47 1.04
CA THR A 275 6.75 -0.26 1.84
C THR A 275 5.30 0.18 1.67
N GLY A 276 4.81 0.27 0.44
CA GLY A 276 3.41 0.60 0.15
C GLY A 276 2.44 -0.38 0.83
N ASN A 277 2.71 -1.68 0.73
CA ASN A 277 1.88 -2.71 1.34
C ASN A 277 1.89 -2.67 2.88
N VAL A 278 3.06 -2.44 3.49
CA VAL A 278 3.16 -2.29 4.96
C VAL A 278 2.38 -1.08 5.45
N LEU A 279 2.46 0.06 4.75
CA LEU A 279 1.71 1.28 5.08
C LEU A 279 0.20 1.11 4.87
N ALA A 280 -0.20 0.49 3.76
CA ALA A 280 -1.60 0.20 3.47
C ALA A 280 -2.20 -0.71 4.55
N ILE A 281 -1.50 -1.79 4.91
CA ILE A 281 -1.93 -2.68 6.00
C ILE A 281 -2.01 -1.93 7.33
N GLY A 282 -1.00 -1.12 7.69
CA GLY A 282 -1.05 -0.33 8.92
C GLY A 282 -2.28 0.57 8.99
N THR A 283 -2.64 1.20 7.87
CA THR A 283 -3.85 2.03 7.75
C THR A 283 -5.12 1.19 7.89
N ILE A 284 -5.21 0.03 7.22
CA ILE A 284 -6.37 -0.87 7.26
C ILE A 284 -6.57 -1.48 8.64
N THR A 285 -5.48 -1.87 9.31
CA THR A 285 -5.53 -2.56 10.61
C THR A 285 -5.60 -1.60 11.79
N GLY A 286 -5.20 -0.33 11.60
CA GLY A 286 -5.00 0.64 12.66
C GLY A 286 -3.70 0.41 13.45
N SER A 287 -2.76 -0.38 12.90
CA SER A 287 -1.51 -0.72 13.58
C SER A 287 -0.41 0.31 13.26
N PRO A 288 0.32 0.82 14.25
CA PRO A 288 1.34 1.84 14.02
C PRO A 288 2.53 1.28 13.22
N ILE A 289 2.89 1.98 12.14
CA ILE A 289 4.03 1.63 11.29
C ILE A 289 5.24 2.47 11.70
N THR A 290 6.23 1.80 12.30
CA THR A 290 7.48 2.43 12.73
C THR A 290 8.64 2.08 11.79
N PRO A 291 9.71 2.90 11.72
CA PRO A 291 10.91 2.57 10.95
C PRO A 291 11.54 1.23 11.35
N ARG A 292 11.40 0.83 12.62
CA ARG A 292 11.86 -0.48 13.12
C ARG A 292 11.05 -1.63 12.52
N ARG A 293 9.71 -1.49 12.47
CA ARG A 293 8.79 -2.48 11.89
C ARG A 293 9.04 -2.62 10.38
N LEU A 294 9.22 -1.49 9.69
CA LEU A 294 9.54 -1.46 8.27
C LEU A 294 10.91 -2.11 7.98
N GLY A 295 11.94 -1.78 8.75
CA GLY A 295 13.25 -2.44 8.63
C GLY A 295 13.20 -3.95 8.94
N ALA A 296 12.25 -4.40 9.78
CA ALA A 296 12.04 -5.83 10.03
C ALA A 296 11.36 -6.53 8.86
N ALA A 297 10.40 -5.88 8.19
CA ALA A 297 9.84 -6.38 6.92
C ALA A 297 10.95 -6.59 5.88
N PHE A 298 11.76 -5.56 5.62
CA PHE A 298 12.81 -5.64 4.60
C PHE A 298 13.86 -6.73 4.89
N ARG A 299 14.23 -6.90 6.16
CA ARG A 299 15.13 -7.99 6.55
C ARG A 299 14.51 -9.36 6.28
N ALA A 300 13.21 -9.53 6.53
CA ALA A 300 12.52 -10.78 6.26
C ALA A 300 12.33 -11.04 4.76
N ASP A 301 12.05 -10.02 3.94
CA ASP A 301 12.03 -10.14 2.48
C ASP A 301 13.41 -10.59 1.96
N GLY A 302 14.49 -9.95 2.44
CA GLY A 302 15.87 -10.32 2.09
C GLY A 302 16.26 -11.72 2.57
N LEU A 303 15.90 -12.10 3.80
CA LEU A 303 16.16 -13.44 4.34
C LEU A 303 15.42 -14.51 3.55
N SER A 304 14.15 -14.28 3.26
CA SER A 304 13.31 -15.23 2.53
C SER A 304 13.79 -15.39 1.09
N THR A 305 14.25 -14.30 0.47
CA THR A 305 14.87 -14.33 -0.87
C THR A 305 16.20 -15.08 -0.85
N LEU A 306 17.06 -14.83 0.14
CA LEU A 306 18.35 -15.51 0.30
C LEU A 306 18.17 -17.02 0.49
N VAL A 307 17.36 -17.42 1.48
CA VAL A 307 17.09 -18.84 1.77
C VAL A 307 16.31 -19.47 0.61
N GLY A 308 15.38 -18.71 0.03
CA GLY A 308 14.63 -19.10 -1.14
C GLY A 308 15.53 -19.49 -2.30
N GLY A 309 16.54 -18.68 -2.62
CA GLY A 309 17.48 -18.98 -3.70
C GLY A 309 18.20 -20.32 -3.53
N PHE A 310 18.58 -20.71 -2.31
CA PHE A 310 19.14 -22.06 -2.04
C PHE A 310 18.14 -23.19 -2.30
N LEU A 311 16.85 -22.91 -2.14
CA LEU A 311 15.75 -23.85 -2.38
C LEU A 311 15.17 -23.71 -3.80
N ASN A 312 15.86 -23.03 -4.72
CA ASN A 312 15.41 -22.75 -6.09
C ASN A 312 14.14 -21.87 -6.14
N GLY A 313 13.98 -21.01 -5.14
CA GLY A 313 12.91 -20.04 -5.01
C GLY A 313 13.25 -18.69 -5.63
N PHE A 314 12.32 -17.75 -5.48
CA PHE A 314 12.30 -16.48 -6.19
C PHE A 314 12.47 -15.32 -5.21
N PRO A 315 12.87 -14.12 -5.67
CA PRO A 315 12.67 -12.89 -4.93
C PRO A 315 11.22 -12.74 -4.49
N LEU A 316 11.01 -12.52 -3.20
CA LEU A 316 9.67 -12.47 -2.62
C LEU A 316 9.26 -11.04 -2.29
N ASN A 317 7.97 -10.75 -2.45
CA ASN A 317 7.36 -9.49 -2.06
C ASN A 317 6.05 -9.73 -1.29
N ALA A 318 5.57 -8.67 -0.62
CA ALA A 318 4.22 -8.67 -0.07
C ALA A 318 3.17 -8.58 -1.19
N PHE A 319 2.18 -9.48 -1.18
CA PHE A 319 1.14 -9.53 -2.21
C PHE A 319 0.02 -8.53 -1.97
N SER A 320 -0.07 -7.54 -2.85
CA SER A 320 -1.03 -6.43 -2.81
C SER A 320 -2.49 -6.89 -2.92
N GLN A 321 -2.78 -8.00 -3.61
CA GLN A 321 -4.15 -8.55 -3.67
C GLN A 321 -4.65 -9.00 -2.29
N ASN A 322 -3.75 -9.50 -1.45
CA ASN A 322 -4.11 -9.99 -0.13
C ASN A 322 -4.32 -8.81 0.84
N THR A 323 -3.63 -7.69 0.63
CA THR A 323 -3.96 -6.41 1.29
C THR A 323 -5.39 -5.97 0.97
N GLY A 324 -5.81 -6.04 -0.30
CA GLY A 324 -7.19 -5.77 -0.71
C GLY A 324 -8.20 -6.72 -0.06
N LEU A 325 -7.89 -8.01 0.03
CA LEU A 325 -8.75 -9.00 0.69
C LEU A 325 -8.97 -8.68 2.18
N ILE A 326 -7.93 -8.23 2.89
CA ILE A 326 -8.02 -7.82 4.30
C ILE A 326 -8.94 -6.61 4.45
N ALA A 327 -8.82 -5.63 3.55
CA ALA A 327 -9.71 -4.46 3.55
C ALA A 327 -11.18 -4.85 3.33
N MET A 328 -11.45 -5.82 2.46
CA MET A 328 -12.83 -6.26 2.14
C MET A 328 -13.44 -7.19 3.20
N THR A 329 -12.64 -8.07 3.80
CA THR A 329 -13.13 -9.07 4.78
C THR A 329 -13.15 -8.53 6.21
N ALA A 330 -12.44 -7.42 6.47
CA ALA A 330 -12.20 -6.87 7.80
C ALA A 330 -11.50 -7.83 8.79
N VAL A 331 -10.95 -8.94 8.30
CA VAL A 331 -10.19 -9.91 9.11
C VAL A 331 -8.74 -9.45 9.17
N ARG A 332 -8.35 -8.84 10.30
CA ARG A 332 -7.04 -8.18 10.49
C ARG A 332 -5.97 -9.08 11.12
N SER A 333 -6.38 -10.25 11.63
CA SER A 333 -5.51 -11.15 12.40
C SER A 333 -4.32 -11.65 11.58
N ARG A 334 -3.10 -11.43 12.09
CA ARG A 334 -1.88 -11.98 11.50
C ARG A 334 -1.80 -13.50 11.59
N PHE A 335 -2.51 -14.12 12.54
CA PHE A 335 -2.50 -15.57 12.74
C PHE A 335 -3.30 -16.31 11.66
N VAL A 336 -4.35 -15.66 11.11
CA VAL A 336 -5.05 -16.14 9.92
C VAL A 336 -4.09 -16.22 8.74
N VAL A 337 -3.31 -15.16 8.55
CA VAL A 337 -2.32 -15.10 7.48
C VAL A 337 -1.19 -16.11 7.70
N ALA A 338 -0.74 -16.28 8.94
CA ALA A 338 0.23 -17.31 9.30
C ALA A 338 -0.30 -18.73 9.00
N ALA A 339 -1.58 -19.00 9.28
CA ALA A 339 -2.19 -20.28 8.89
C ALA A 339 -2.18 -20.49 7.37
N GLY A 340 -2.41 -19.43 6.59
CA GLY A 340 -2.21 -19.44 5.13
C GLY A 340 -0.77 -19.80 4.73
N GLY A 341 0.23 -19.23 5.42
CA GLY A 341 1.64 -19.61 5.25
C GLY A 341 1.89 -21.11 5.50
N GLY A 342 1.28 -21.67 6.55
CA GLY A 342 1.33 -23.11 6.83
C GLY A 342 0.67 -23.96 5.74
N VAL A 343 -0.47 -23.50 5.19
CA VAL A 343 -1.14 -24.15 4.05
C VAL A 343 -0.24 -24.12 2.81
N MET A 344 0.45 -23.02 2.51
CA MET A 344 1.39 -22.95 1.38
C MET A 344 2.56 -23.91 1.53
N ILE A 345 3.13 -24.01 2.75
CA ILE A 345 4.16 -25.02 3.06
C ILE A 345 3.62 -26.42 2.79
N ALA A 346 2.42 -26.74 3.29
CA ALA A 346 1.80 -28.02 3.05
C ALA A 346 1.66 -28.29 1.54
N LEU A 347 1.05 -27.38 0.78
CA LEU A 347 0.89 -27.52 -0.67
C LEU A 347 2.23 -27.68 -1.42
N GLY A 348 3.27 -26.97 -0.99
CA GLY A 348 4.63 -27.09 -1.56
C GLY A 348 5.30 -28.45 -1.31
N LEU A 349 4.81 -29.25 -0.35
CA LEU A 349 5.30 -30.60 -0.07
C LEU A 349 4.58 -31.69 -0.89
N PHE A 350 3.53 -31.34 -1.65
CA PHE A 350 2.76 -32.27 -2.49
C PHE A 350 3.00 -31.99 -3.99
N PRO A 351 3.99 -32.63 -4.64
CA PRO A 351 4.30 -32.40 -6.06
C PRO A 351 3.14 -32.60 -7.03
N LYS A 352 2.15 -33.42 -6.67
CA LYS A 352 0.91 -33.57 -7.46
C LYS A 352 0.18 -32.24 -7.67
N VAL A 353 0.21 -31.34 -6.70
CA VAL A 353 -0.39 -30.00 -6.81
C VAL A 353 0.36 -29.20 -7.88
N GLY A 354 1.69 -29.19 -7.85
CA GLY A 354 2.51 -28.56 -8.89
C GLY A 354 2.29 -29.18 -10.28
N ALA A 355 2.17 -30.50 -10.37
CA ALA A 355 1.90 -31.20 -11.63
C ALA A 355 0.52 -30.86 -12.21
N LEU A 356 -0.50 -30.74 -11.36
CA LEU A 356 -1.84 -30.33 -11.79
C LEU A 356 -1.83 -28.91 -12.37
N VAL A 357 -1.09 -27.99 -11.74
CA VAL A 357 -0.93 -26.62 -12.23
C VAL A 357 -0.15 -26.57 -13.54
N ALA A 358 0.92 -27.38 -13.66
CA ALA A 358 1.69 -27.48 -14.89
C ALA A 358 0.89 -28.06 -16.07
N ALA A 359 -0.19 -28.81 -15.79
CA ALA A 359 -1.10 -29.34 -16.80
C ALA A 359 -2.13 -28.31 -17.32
N VAL A 360 -2.20 -27.12 -16.72
CA VAL A 360 -3.10 -26.05 -17.19
C VAL A 360 -2.62 -25.56 -18.56
N PRO A 361 -3.48 -25.56 -19.60
CA PRO A 361 -3.09 -25.11 -20.93
C PRO A 361 -2.60 -23.65 -20.92
N PRO A 362 -1.54 -23.33 -21.70
CA PRO A 362 -1.03 -21.96 -21.79
C PRO A 362 -2.11 -20.94 -22.14
N ALA A 363 -3.03 -21.26 -23.06
CA ALA A 363 -4.12 -20.36 -23.45
C ALA A 363 -5.04 -19.98 -22.28
N VAL A 364 -5.32 -20.93 -21.38
CA VAL A 364 -6.14 -20.70 -20.18
C VAL A 364 -5.35 -19.84 -19.18
N LEU A 365 -4.07 -20.13 -18.97
CA LEU A 365 -3.17 -19.28 -18.16
C LEU A 365 -3.10 -17.85 -18.72
N GLY A 366 -3.04 -17.68 -20.04
CA GLY A 366 -3.02 -16.39 -20.73
C GLY A 366 -4.27 -15.57 -20.43
N GLY A 367 -5.46 -16.18 -20.49
CA GLY A 367 -6.71 -15.52 -20.11
C GLY A 367 -6.71 -15.07 -18.64
N GLY A 368 -6.23 -15.91 -17.72
CA GLY A 368 -6.06 -15.54 -16.31
C GLY A 368 -5.03 -14.41 -16.11
N ALA A 369 -3.91 -14.48 -16.81
CA ALA A 369 -2.81 -13.52 -16.76
C ALA A 369 -3.23 -12.13 -17.26
N ILE A 370 -4.04 -12.03 -18.32
CA ILE A 370 -4.61 -10.76 -18.80
C ILE A 370 -5.36 -10.06 -17.67
N VAL A 371 -6.21 -10.79 -16.94
CA VAL A 371 -6.97 -10.20 -15.83
C VAL A 371 -6.04 -9.85 -14.67
N MET A 372 -5.13 -10.73 -14.29
CA MET A 372 -4.22 -10.50 -13.16
C MET A 372 -3.28 -9.33 -13.39
N PHE A 373 -2.57 -9.29 -14.52
CA PHE A 373 -1.63 -8.22 -14.86
C PHE A 373 -2.37 -6.92 -15.15
N GLY A 374 -3.53 -6.97 -15.79
CA GLY A 374 -4.41 -5.81 -15.95
C GLY A 374 -4.87 -5.22 -14.62
N MET A 375 -5.21 -6.06 -13.64
CA MET A 375 -5.53 -5.61 -12.27
C MET A 375 -4.31 -5.02 -11.56
N THR A 376 -3.10 -5.53 -11.78
CA THR A 376 -1.85 -4.91 -11.30
C THR A 376 -1.68 -3.51 -11.89
N THR A 377 -1.85 -3.34 -13.20
CA THR A 377 -1.84 -2.01 -13.84
C THR A 377 -2.89 -1.09 -13.23
N ALA A 378 -4.11 -1.58 -13.02
CA ALA A 378 -5.18 -0.81 -12.40
C ALA A 378 -4.86 -0.39 -10.96
N ALA A 379 -4.20 -1.25 -10.17
CA ALA A 379 -3.73 -0.92 -8.82
C ALA A 379 -2.69 0.22 -8.85
N GLY A 380 -1.76 0.19 -9.81
CA GLY A 380 -0.81 1.28 -10.03
C GLY A 380 -1.52 2.61 -10.35
N ILE A 381 -2.55 2.57 -11.21
CA ILE A 381 -3.39 3.73 -11.53
C ILE A 381 -4.15 4.23 -10.28
N GLN A 382 -4.64 3.34 -9.42
CA GLN A 382 -5.31 3.72 -8.18
C GLN A 382 -4.35 4.41 -7.20
N GLU A 383 -3.11 3.97 -7.10
CA GLU A 383 -2.07 4.66 -6.31
C GLU A 383 -1.75 6.04 -6.90
N LEU A 384 -1.64 6.14 -8.23
CA LEU A 384 -1.47 7.41 -8.92
C LEU A 384 -2.66 8.36 -8.71
N ALA A 385 -3.88 7.84 -8.60
CA ALA A 385 -5.07 8.66 -8.35
C ALA A 385 -5.06 9.37 -6.98
N ARG A 386 -4.25 8.91 -6.02
CA ARG A 386 -4.06 9.56 -4.71
C ARG A 386 -3.04 10.71 -4.78
N VAL A 387 -2.31 10.85 -5.89
CA VAL A 387 -1.28 11.87 -6.07
C VAL A 387 -1.92 13.21 -6.45
N ARG A 388 -1.45 14.29 -5.85
CA ARG A 388 -1.82 15.65 -6.27
C ARG A 388 -1.14 15.98 -7.60
N TYR A 389 -1.93 16.27 -8.63
CA TYR A 389 -1.43 16.71 -9.93
C TYR A 389 -1.44 18.23 -10.10
N THR A 390 -2.50 18.90 -9.64
CA THR A 390 -2.69 20.34 -9.81
C THR A 390 -1.64 21.15 -9.05
N GLY A 391 -0.90 21.99 -9.78
CA GLY A 391 0.16 22.85 -9.23
C GLY A 391 1.44 22.10 -8.88
N THR A 392 1.66 20.90 -9.43
CA THR A 392 2.86 20.08 -9.22
C THR A 392 3.42 19.58 -10.55
N ASN A 393 4.65 19.06 -10.55
CA ASN A 393 5.25 18.42 -11.72
C ASN A 393 4.94 16.92 -11.84
N ASN A 394 4.05 16.38 -11.00
CA ASN A 394 3.77 14.95 -10.93
C ASN A 394 3.20 14.38 -12.23
N ALA A 395 2.42 15.17 -12.98
CA ALA A 395 1.89 14.73 -14.28
C ALA A 395 3.02 14.44 -15.27
N LEU A 396 4.06 15.28 -15.29
CA LEU A 396 5.23 15.12 -16.16
C LEU A 396 6.08 13.92 -15.74
N VAL A 397 6.29 13.72 -14.44
CA VAL A 397 6.97 12.53 -13.90
C VAL A 397 6.26 11.28 -14.38
N VAL A 398 4.94 11.17 -14.20
CA VAL A 398 4.16 10.01 -14.63
C VAL A 398 4.26 9.79 -16.13
N ALA A 399 4.01 10.83 -16.93
CA ALA A 399 3.95 10.72 -18.39
C ALA A 399 5.28 10.21 -18.98
N VAL A 400 6.41 10.80 -18.58
CA VAL A 400 7.72 10.42 -19.13
C VAL A 400 8.13 9.04 -18.61
N SER A 401 7.97 8.76 -17.32
CA SER A 401 8.46 7.51 -16.74
C SER A 401 7.67 6.29 -17.20
N VAL A 402 6.34 6.40 -17.36
CA VAL A 402 5.54 5.31 -17.95
C VAL A 402 5.94 5.10 -19.41
N SER A 403 6.10 6.18 -20.19
CA SER A 403 6.50 6.08 -21.60
C SER A 403 7.86 5.41 -21.77
N VAL A 404 8.86 5.83 -20.97
CA VAL A 404 10.21 5.25 -20.96
C VAL A 404 10.19 3.78 -20.54
N GLY A 405 9.37 3.41 -19.55
CA GLY A 405 9.23 2.02 -19.13
C GLY A 405 8.57 1.11 -20.16
N VAL A 406 7.76 1.65 -21.07
CA VAL A 406 7.10 0.88 -22.13
C VAL A 406 8.00 0.71 -23.37
N LEU A 407 9.09 1.47 -23.52
CA LEU A 407 9.93 1.40 -24.72
C LEU A 407 10.48 -0.01 -25.03
N PRO A 408 11.09 -0.74 -24.08
CA PRO A 408 11.69 -2.04 -24.39
C PRO A 408 10.67 -3.09 -24.86
N MET A 409 9.42 -2.99 -24.42
CA MET A 409 8.35 -3.90 -24.84
C MET A 409 7.69 -3.49 -26.15
N ALA A 410 7.67 -2.18 -26.46
CA ALA A 410 7.14 -1.68 -27.73
C ALA A 410 8.12 -1.89 -28.89
N MET A 411 9.43 -1.77 -28.63
CA MET A 411 10.49 -1.97 -29.62
C MET A 411 11.72 -2.61 -28.96
N PRO A 412 11.74 -3.94 -28.79
CA PRO A 412 12.88 -4.65 -28.17
C PRO A 412 14.22 -4.37 -28.86
N GLU A 413 14.21 -4.24 -30.19
CA GLU A 413 15.38 -3.95 -31.03
C GLU A 413 16.03 -2.59 -30.75
N LEU A 414 15.33 -1.67 -30.06
CA LEU A 414 15.84 -0.32 -29.77
C LEU A 414 17.15 -0.36 -28.97
N PHE A 415 17.32 -1.38 -28.12
CA PHE A 415 18.49 -1.52 -27.25
C PHE A 415 19.39 -2.71 -27.65
N ALA A 416 19.23 -3.25 -28.86
CA ALA A 416 19.97 -4.42 -29.33
C ALA A 416 21.48 -4.19 -29.55
N GLN A 417 21.93 -2.94 -29.62
CA GLN A 417 23.36 -2.60 -29.77
C GLN A 417 24.14 -2.57 -28.45
N TYR A 418 23.45 -2.69 -27.32
CA TYR A 418 24.08 -2.66 -26.01
C TYR A 418 24.24 -4.08 -25.50
N ASP A 419 25.42 -4.38 -24.98
CA ASP A 419 25.75 -5.68 -24.40
C ASP A 419 26.06 -5.57 -22.89
N GLY A 420 26.06 -6.71 -22.21
CA GLY A 420 26.50 -6.84 -20.82
C GLY A 420 25.57 -6.14 -19.80
N PRO A 421 26.09 -5.63 -18.67
CA PRO A 421 25.27 -5.14 -17.56
C PRO A 421 24.32 -4.00 -17.93
N VAL A 422 24.70 -3.19 -18.92
CA VAL A 422 23.90 -2.05 -19.39
C VAL A 422 22.69 -2.54 -20.17
N ALA A 423 22.86 -3.59 -20.99
CA ALA A 423 21.77 -4.23 -21.71
C ALA A 423 20.69 -4.74 -20.74
N LEU A 424 21.12 -5.36 -19.64
CA LEU A 424 20.22 -5.89 -18.61
C LEU A 424 19.29 -4.83 -18.00
N VAL A 425 19.76 -3.59 -17.90
CA VAL A 425 18.98 -2.46 -17.39
C VAL A 425 18.13 -1.82 -18.48
N LEU A 426 18.71 -1.58 -19.67
CA LEU A 426 18.03 -0.90 -20.77
C LEU A 426 16.90 -1.73 -21.39
N GLN A 427 17.06 -3.05 -21.44
CA GLN A 427 16.03 -3.96 -21.98
C GLN A 427 14.90 -4.24 -20.96
N SER A 428 15.06 -3.80 -19.71
CA SER A 428 14.03 -3.94 -18.67
C SER A 428 13.19 -2.68 -18.56
N GLY A 429 11.95 -2.78 -19.04
CA GLY A 429 10.96 -1.69 -18.93
C GLY A 429 10.73 -1.23 -17.49
N ILE A 430 10.74 -2.17 -16.54
CA ILE A 430 10.56 -1.89 -15.12
C ILE A 430 11.70 -1.02 -14.59
N PHE A 431 12.96 -1.31 -14.94
CA PHE A 431 14.10 -0.52 -14.48
C PHE A 431 14.16 0.85 -15.14
N LEU A 432 13.93 0.93 -16.44
CA LEU A 432 13.87 2.21 -17.14
C LEU A 432 12.78 3.12 -16.57
N GLY A 433 11.58 2.58 -16.35
CA GLY A 433 10.49 3.31 -15.72
C GLY A 433 10.82 3.75 -14.29
N ALA A 434 11.42 2.86 -13.50
CA ALA A 434 11.86 3.14 -12.13
C ALA A 434 12.88 4.29 -12.05
N ILE A 435 13.94 4.18 -12.84
CA ILE A 435 15.04 5.16 -12.88
C ILE A 435 14.50 6.51 -13.35
N ALA A 436 13.70 6.53 -14.41
CA ALA A 436 13.06 7.75 -14.90
C ALA A 436 12.18 8.39 -13.81
N ALA A 437 11.35 7.60 -13.12
CA ALA A 437 10.44 8.11 -12.10
C ALA A 437 11.19 8.73 -10.92
N VAL A 438 12.21 8.02 -10.42
CA VAL A 438 13.04 8.51 -9.31
C VAL A 438 13.80 9.76 -9.72
N LEU A 439 14.50 9.75 -10.86
CA LEU A 439 15.31 10.88 -11.30
C LEU A 439 14.47 12.12 -11.62
N LEU A 440 13.35 11.98 -12.32
CA LEU A 440 12.46 13.10 -12.63
C LEU A 440 11.81 13.66 -11.37
N ASN A 441 11.33 12.80 -10.46
CA ASN A 441 10.80 13.26 -9.19
C ASN A 441 11.89 13.99 -8.37
N LEU A 442 13.13 13.49 -8.38
CA LEU A 442 14.27 14.14 -7.74
C LEU A 442 14.67 15.47 -8.35
N ALA A 443 14.44 15.66 -9.64
CA ALA A 443 14.77 16.90 -10.35
C ALA A 443 13.66 17.95 -10.20
N LEU A 444 12.40 17.52 -10.33
CA LEU A 444 11.25 18.41 -10.51
C LEU A 444 10.48 18.70 -9.21
N ASN A 445 10.59 17.83 -8.20
CA ASN A 445 9.84 17.96 -6.93
C ASN A 445 10.79 18.21 -5.74
N ARG A 446 11.89 18.96 -5.93
CA ARG A 446 12.87 19.26 -4.86
C ARG A 446 12.32 20.15 -3.76
N GLU A 447 11.44 21.10 -4.09
CA GLU A 447 10.89 22.09 -3.16
C GLU A 447 9.73 21.53 -2.33
N ASP A 448 8.93 20.63 -2.90
CA ASP A 448 7.83 19.95 -2.20
C ASP A 448 8.31 18.90 -1.18
N ARG A 449 9.59 18.50 -1.20
CA ARG A 449 10.16 17.47 -0.30
C ARG A 449 10.22 17.88 1.16
N ALA A 450 10.22 19.17 1.47
CA ALA A 450 10.05 19.64 2.84
C ALA A 450 8.63 19.34 3.39
N THR A 451 7.68 18.97 2.53
CA THR A 451 6.26 18.81 2.86
C THR A 451 5.68 17.41 2.57
N GLN A 452 6.51 16.43 2.19
CA GLN A 452 6.04 15.08 1.80
C GLN A 452 6.53 13.91 2.69
N GLY A 453 7.05 14.19 3.89
CA GLY A 453 6.83 13.24 4.99
C GLY A 453 5.34 13.25 5.33
N ILE A 454 4.83 12.16 5.95
CA ILE A 454 3.53 12.06 6.66
C ILE A 454 2.90 13.44 6.86
N PRO A 455 1.65 13.74 6.46
CA PRO A 455 1.06 15.08 6.55
C PRO A 455 1.03 15.55 8.01
N GLY A 456 2.15 16.09 8.44
CA GLY A 456 2.34 16.92 9.59
C GLY A 456 2.30 18.36 9.12
N PRO A 457 1.95 19.29 10.01
CA PRO A 457 1.70 20.67 9.68
C PRO A 457 2.91 21.24 8.92
N ARG A 458 2.64 21.92 7.80
CA ARG A 458 3.62 22.67 7.03
C ARG A 458 4.32 23.68 7.97
N SER A 459 5.48 23.31 8.48
CA SER A 459 6.37 24.14 9.29
C SER A 459 7.15 25.13 8.43
N GLY A 460 6.43 25.96 7.66
CA GLY A 460 7.01 26.92 6.72
C GLY A 460 6.59 28.38 6.95
N GLU A 461 5.75 28.65 7.94
CA GLU A 461 5.35 30.01 8.38
C GLU A 461 5.31 30.10 9.92
N ALA A 462 5.92 29.14 10.62
CA ALA A 462 5.95 29.08 12.08
C ALA A 462 7.17 29.81 12.69
N ASP A 463 8.06 30.37 11.87
CA ASP A 463 9.20 31.15 12.36
C ASP A 463 8.80 32.62 12.50
N ASP A 464 8.84 33.06 13.76
CA ASP A 464 8.61 34.40 14.31
C ASP A 464 7.15 34.85 14.53
N LEU A 465 6.37 34.07 15.30
CA LEU A 465 5.36 34.70 16.16
C LEU A 465 6.07 35.61 17.16
N THR A 466 5.60 36.85 17.30
CA THR A 466 6.18 37.75 18.30
C THR A 466 5.89 37.24 19.72
N ALA A 467 6.72 37.62 20.70
CA ALA A 467 6.47 37.32 22.11
C ALA A 467 5.06 37.77 22.57
N HIS A 468 4.54 38.85 21.98
CA HIS A 468 3.19 39.33 22.21
C HIS A 468 2.12 38.36 21.72
N GLU A 469 2.29 37.78 20.52
CA GLU A 469 1.34 36.79 19.99
C GLU A 469 1.32 35.49 20.79
N LEU A 470 2.47 35.08 21.33
CA LEU A 470 2.54 33.95 22.25
C LEU A 470 1.80 34.24 23.57
N ASP A 471 1.85 35.47 24.08
CA ASP A 471 1.03 35.85 25.25
C ASP A 471 -0.46 35.89 24.93
N LEU A 472 -0.85 36.34 23.73
CA LEU A 472 -2.24 36.28 23.26
C LEU A 472 -2.73 34.82 23.16
N LEU A 473 -1.89 33.90 22.66
CA LEU A 473 -2.23 32.48 22.64
C LEU A 473 -2.35 31.89 24.05
N ARG A 474 -1.44 32.25 24.98
CA ARG A 474 -1.56 31.88 26.40
C ARG A 474 -2.79 32.48 27.06
N ARG A 475 -3.22 33.67 26.66
CA ARG A 475 -4.48 34.27 27.12
C ARG A 475 -5.68 33.42 26.70
N ALA A 476 -5.72 32.89 25.48
CA ALA A 476 -6.76 31.94 25.07
C ALA A 476 -6.76 30.66 25.94
N MET A 477 -5.58 30.18 26.37
CA MET A 477 -5.48 29.05 27.31
C MET A 477 -5.99 29.41 28.72
N ARG A 478 -5.72 30.61 29.24
CA ARG A 478 -6.30 31.08 30.52
C ARG A 478 -7.83 31.16 30.49
N VAL A 479 -8.40 31.46 29.33
CA VAL A 479 -9.85 31.42 29.11
C VAL A 479 -10.37 29.99 29.15
N ALA A 480 -9.64 29.05 28.57
CA ALA A 480 -9.96 27.62 28.65
C ALA A 480 -9.89 27.09 30.08
N GLU A 481 -8.89 27.51 30.88
CA GLU A 481 -8.79 27.21 32.31
C GLU A 481 -9.98 27.78 33.11
N THR A 482 -10.41 28.99 32.80
CA THR A 482 -11.59 29.61 33.43
C THR A 482 -12.86 28.84 33.08
N SER A 483 -13.04 28.49 31.81
CA SER A 483 -14.15 27.65 31.33
C SER A 483 -14.19 26.31 32.08
N ARG A 484 -13.03 25.68 32.27
CA ARG A 484 -12.89 24.46 33.07
C ARG A 484 -13.28 24.67 34.54
N ALA A 485 -12.83 25.75 35.17
CA ALA A 485 -13.14 26.07 36.56
C ALA A 485 -14.65 26.30 36.80
N GLU A 486 -15.36 26.75 35.76
CA GLU A 486 -16.82 26.89 35.75
C GLU A 486 -17.57 25.57 35.45
N GLY A 487 -16.87 24.44 35.35
CA GLY A 487 -17.45 23.13 35.07
C GLY A 487 -17.86 22.94 33.61
N ARG A 488 -17.27 23.71 32.69
CA ARG A 488 -17.53 23.64 31.25
C ARG A 488 -16.36 22.99 30.53
N HIS A 489 -16.55 22.64 29.25
CA HIS A 489 -15.46 22.09 28.44
C HIS A 489 -14.25 23.06 28.40
N PRO A 490 -13.02 22.54 28.54
CA PRO A 490 -11.78 23.32 28.67
C PRO A 490 -11.31 23.91 27.33
N PHE A 491 -12.11 24.77 26.70
CA PHE A 491 -11.74 25.48 25.47
C PHE A 491 -11.95 26.99 25.61
N GLY A 492 -11.05 27.75 25.02
CA GLY A 492 -11.01 29.21 25.10
C GLY A 492 -10.48 29.84 23.83
N ALA A 493 -11.05 30.97 23.45
CA ALA A 493 -10.69 31.68 22.22
C ALA A 493 -10.79 33.19 22.39
N ILE A 494 -9.90 33.92 21.73
CA ILE A 494 -9.89 35.38 21.66
C ILE A 494 -9.75 35.86 20.23
N VAL A 495 -10.41 36.98 19.89
CA VAL A 495 -10.23 37.66 18.60
C VAL A 495 -9.53 38.98 18.85
N VAL A 496 -8.46 39.22 18.09
CA VAL A 496 -7.62 40.42 18.15
C VAL A 496 -7.72 41.12 16.80
N ASP A 497 -7.94 42.43 16.79
CA ASP A 497 -7.99 43.21 15.54
C ASP A 497 -6.59 43.45 14.94
N GLY A 498 -6.56 44.15 13.80
CA GLY A 498 -5.31 44.45 13.09
C GLY A 498 -4.37 45.43 13.82
N ASP A 499 -4.82 46.05 14.91
CA ASP A 499 -4.03 46.98 15.73
C ASP A 499 -3.53 46.30 17.04
N GLY A 500 -3.83 45.01 17.23
CA GLY A 500 -3.41 44.22 18.39
C GLY A 500 -4.37 44.32 19.59
N ILE A 501 -5.58 44.86 19.42
CA ILE A 501 -6.56 45.01 20.51
C ILE A 501 -7.46 43.78 20.57
N VAL A 502 -7.64 43.23 21.78
CA VAL A 502 -8.58 42.12 22.02
C VAL A 502 -10.02 42.63 21.93
N VAL A 503 -10.75 42.16 20.91
CA VAL A 503 -12.13 42.57 20.60
C VAL A 503 -13.14 41.63 21.24
N ALA A 504 -12.80 40.34 21.35
CA ALA A 504 -13.66 39.34 21.97
C ALA A 504 -12.81 38.28 22.69
N GLU A 505 -13.34 37.79 23.80
CA GLU A 505 -12.73 36.73 24.62
C GLU A 505 -13.86 35.85 25.16
N ARG A 506 -13.86 34.55 24.82
CA ARG A 506 -14.96 33.62 25.11
C ARG A 506 -14.44 32.24 25.49
N GLY A 507 -15.00 31.67 26.55
CA GLY A 507 -14.89 30.26 26.90
C GLY A 507 -15.99 29.42 26.23
N ASN A 508 -15.89 28.10 26.38
CA ASN A 508 -16.86 27.17 25.82
C ASN A 508 -18.17 27.18 26.64
N ASN A 509 -19.32 27.30 26.00
CA ASN A 509 -20.65 27.23 26.63
C ASN A 509 -21.51 26.12 26.01
N SER A 510 -20.92 24.96 25.69
CA SER A 510 -21.62 23.89 24.95
C SER A 510 -22.53 22.98 25.79
N LEU A 511 -22.50 23.11 27.12
CA LEU A 511 -23.28 22.28 28.04
C LEU A 511 -24.58 22.98 28.50
N PRO A 512 -25.72 22.25 28.58
CA PRO A 512 -26.95 22.76 29.20
C PRO A 512 -26.78 22.96 30.72
N PRO A 513 -27.62 23.80 31.39
CA PRO A 513 -28.83 24.46 30.89
C PRO A 513 -28.61 25.87 30.32
N ALA A 514 -27.43 26.47 30.53
CA ALA A 514 -27.13 27.84 30.10
C ALA A 514 -26.59 27.93 28.66
N GLY A 515 -26.26 26.79 28.07
CA GLY A 515 -25.58 26.66 26.78
C GLY A 515 -26.23 25.64 25.86
N ASP A 516 -25.68 25.52 24.65
CA ASP A 516 -26.07 24.51 23.68
C ASP A 516 -24.84 24.01 22.88
N PRO A 517 -24.90 22.81 22.27
CA PRO A 517 -23.74 22.19 21.62
C PRO A 517 -23.04 23.02 20.53
N THR A 518 -23.65 24.10 20.02
CA THR A 518 -23.03 24.97 19.01
C THR A 518 -22.18 26.10 19.60
N GLN A 519 -22.29 26.36 20.91
CA GLN A 519 -21.60 27.46 21.60
C GLN A 519 -20.17 27.11 22.00
N HIS A 520 -19.35 26.78 20.99
CA HIS A 520 -17.91 26.63 21.14
C HIS A 520 -17.24 28.00 21.32
N ALA A 521 -16.08 28.00 22.00
CA ALA A 521 -15.33 29.21 22.31
C ALA A 521 -15.03 30.03 21.04
N GLU A 522 -14.57 29.39 19.97
CA GLU A 522 -14.24 30.05 18.71
C GLU A 522 -15.47 30.65 18.04
N THR A 523 -16.56 29.88 17.94
CA THR A 523 -17.81 30.33 17.33
C THR A 523 -18.37 31.55 18.07
N ALA A 524 -18.35 31.50 19.42
CA ALA A 524 -18.79 32.62 20.24
C ALA A 524 -17.88 33.86 20.09
N ALA A 525 -16.56 33.66 20.03
CA ALA A 525 -15.59 34.75 19.90
C ALA A 525 -15.69 35.46 18.53
N VAL A 526 -15.72 34.70 17.42
CA VAL A 526 -15.85 35.30 16.07
C VAL A 526 -17.22 35.93 15.86
N ALA A 527 -18.29 35.36 16.42
CA ALA A 527 -19.62 35.97 16.36
C ALA A 527 -19.68 37.28 17.15
N ALA A 528 -18.98 37.38 18.28
CA ALA A 528 -18.87 38.62 19.04
C ALA A 528 -18.07 39.68 18.28
N ALA A 529 -16.94 39.31 17.67
CA ALA A 529 -16.14 40.22 16.85
C ALA A 529 -16.88 40.70 15.60
N ALA A 530 -17.66 39.83 14.94
CA ALA A 530 -18.44 40.19 13.76
C ALA A 530 -19.56 41.21 14.03
N ARG A 531 -19.95 41.41 15.30
CA ARG A 531 -20.91 42.46 15.69
C ARG A 531 -20.27 43.83 15.89
N THR A 532 -18.95 43.88 16.08
CA THR A 532 -18.23 45.12 16.43
C THR A 532 -17.31 45.59 15.31
N LEU A 533 -16.80 44.68 14.49
CA LEU A 533 -15.86 44.98 13.41
C LEU A 533 -16.54 44.96 12.04
N SER A 534 -16.09 45.85 11.14
CA SER A 534 -16.46 45.79 9.72
C SER A 534 -15.80 44.59 9.02
N SER A 535 -16.31 44.21 7.85
CA SER A 535 -15.74 43.10 7.06
C SER A 535 -14.26 43.32 6.69
N ALA A 536 -13.84 44.57 6.46
CA ALA A 536 -12.45 44.90 6.18
C ALA A 536 -11.55 44.76 7.42
N GLN A 537 -12.07 45.09 8.61
CA GLN A 537 -11.36 44.90 9.87
C GLN A 537 -11.27 43.42 10.25
N LEU A 538 -12.34 42.64 10.04
CA LEU A 538 -12.34 41.18 10.26
C LEU A 538 -11.29 40.48 9.40
N ALA A 539 -11.13 40.89 8.14
CA ALA A 539 -10.11 40.36 7.25
C ALA A 539 -8.67 40.60 7.73
N ARG A 540 -8.45 41.56 8.64
CA ARG A 540 -7.16 41.84 9.28
C ARG A 540 -7.07 41.31 10.72
N ALA A 541 -8.16 40.77 11.27
CA ALA A 541 -8.22 40.23 12.62
C ALA A 541 -7.65 38.81 12.69
N THR A 542 -7.12 38.47 13.86
CA THR A 542 -6.60 37.14 14.19
C THR A 542 -7.43 36.49 15.30
N LEU A 543 -7.85 35.25 15.09
CA LEU A 543 -8.39 34.39 16.14
C LEU A 543 -7.23 33.62 16.80
N TYR A 544 -7.06 33.75 18.11
CA TYR A 544 -6.20 32.86 18.91
C TYR A 544 -7.08 31.89 19.68
N THR A 545 -6.81 30.59 19.59
CA THR A 545 -7.62 29.55 20.24
C THR A 545 -6.75 28.49 20.95
N SER A 546 -7.27 27.95 22.06
CA SER A 546 -6.57 26.93 22.85
C SER A 546 -6.45 25.58 22.13
N ALA A 547 -7.32 25.30 21.15
CA ALA A 547 -7.30 24.08 20.36
C ALA A 547 -7.64 24.35 18.89
N GLU A 548 -7.28 23.43 18.01
CA GLU A 548 -7.56 23.53 16.58
C GLU A 548 -9.09 23.63 16.33
N PRO A 549 -9.56 24.62 15.53
CA PRO A 549 -10.99 24.78 15.28
C PRO A 549 -11.58 23.55 14.58
N CYS A 550 -12.64 22.98 15.15
CA CYS A 550 -13.39 21.91 14.48
C CYS A 550 -14.09 22.42 13.20
N ALA A 551 -14.69 21.52 12.42
CA ALA A 551 -15.37 21.86 11.17
C ALA A 551 -16.44 22.97 11.31
N MET A 552 -17.18 22.99 12.42
CA MET A 552 -18.17 24.03 12.74
C MET A 552 -17.49 25.38 13.01
N CYS A 553 -16.50 25.39 13.90
CA CYS A 553 -15.75 26.60 14.25
C CYS A 553 -15.02 27.17 13.04
N ALA A 554 -14.35 26.34 12.25
CA ALA A 554 -13.69 26.72 10.99
C ALA A 554 -14.70 27.32 9.99
N GLY A 555 -15.89 26.73 9.88
CA GLY A 555 -16.99 27.31 9.11
C GLY A 555 -17.39 28.70 9.61
N ALA A 556 -17.54 28.87 10.93
CA ALA A 556 -17.86 30.17 11.52
C ALA A 556 -16.78 31.23 11.22
N VAL A 557 -15.50 30.90 11.44
CA VAL A 557 -14.35 31.77 11.11
C VAL A 557 -14.39 32.23 9.65
N TYR A 558 -14.63 31.29 8.72
CA TYR A 558 -14.69 31.56 7.29
C TYR A 558 -15.82 32.54 6.93
N TRP A 559 -17.01 32.32 7.49
CA TRP A 559 -18.20 33.13 7.19
C TRP A 559 -18.14 34.51 7.83
N THR A 560 -17.60 34.63 9.04
CA THR A 560 -17.34 35.94 9.67
C THR A 560 -16.25 36.73 8.94
N GLY A 561 -15.38 36.07 8.18
CA GLY A 561 -14.34 36.72 7.39
C GLY A 561 -13.08 37.07 8.19
N ILE A 562 -12.78 36.29 9.23
CA ILE A 562 -11.52 36.42 9.97
C ILE A 562 -10.35 36.02 9.05
N GLY A 563 -9.33 36.86 8.98
CA GLY A 563 -8.20 36.66 8.06
C GLY A 563 -7.18 35.63 8.52
N ARG A 564 -7.01 35.46 9.84
CA ARG A 564 -5.97 34.60 10.40
C ARG A 564 -6.43 33.83 11.64
N VAL A 565 -5.98 32.58 11.76
CA VAL A 565 -6.19 31.70 12.92
C VAL A 565 -4.84 31.26 13.46
N VAL A 566 -4.67 31.35 14.78
CA VAL A 566 -3.53 30.83 15.54
C VAL A 566 -4.07 29.88 16.59
N TYR A 567 -3.60 28.63 16.61
CA TYR A 567 -4.09 27.64 17.57
C TYR A 567 -2.96 26.93 18.33
N ALA A 568 -3.27 26.55 19.57
CA ALA A 568 -2.29 25.91 20.43
C ALA A 568 -2.27 24.38 20.25
N LEU A 569 -3.30 23.68 20.72
CA LEU A 569 -3.38 22.21 20.65
C LEU A 569 -3.91 21.71 19.30
N SER A 570 -3.25 20.75 18.67
CA SER A 570 -3.77 20.09 17.45
C SER A 570 -4.98 19.20 17.74
N GLU A 571 -5.84 19.02 16.73
CA GLU A 571 -6.99 18.11 16.81
C GLU A 571 -6.53 16.66 17.05
N GLU A 572 -5.42 16.23 16.44
CA GLU A 572 -4.83 14.91 16.65
C GLU A 572 -4.40 14.68 18.11
N ARG A 573 -3.73 15.66 18.72
CA ARG A 573 -3.32 15.58 20.12
C ARG A 573 -4.53 15.61 21.05
N LEU A 574 -5.52 16.45 20.77
CA LEU A 574 -6.77 16.53 21.53
C LEU A 574 -7.56 15.21 21.47
N LEU A 575 -7.63 14.56 20.31
CA LEU A 575 -8.24 13.23 20.16
C LEU A 575 -7.54 12.19 21.05
N GLY A 576 -6.21 12.27 21.15
CA GLY A 576 -5.44 11.42 22.06
C GLY A 576 -5.76 11.63 23.56
N LEU A 577 -6.18 12.84 23.94
CA LEU A 577 -6.57 13.17 25.33
C LEU A 577 -8.03 12.81 25.63
N THR A 578 -8.92 13.01 24.66
CA THR A 578 -10.38 12.83 24.82
C THR A 578 -10.83 11.38 24.59
N GLY A 579 -10.17 10.63 23.71
CA GLY A 579 -10.57 9.27 23.37
C GLY A 579 -11.99 9.18 22.80
N ASP A 580 -12.75 8.16 23.21
CA ASP A 580 -14.14 7.92 22.78
C ASP A 580 -15.16 8.64 23.71
N ASN A 581 -14.79 9.74 24.36
CA ASN A 581 -15.65 10.42 25.34
C ASN A 581 -16.94 10.94 24.65
N PRO A 582 -18.14 10.56 25.14
CA PRO A 582 -19.42 10.91 24.50
C PRO A 582 -19.73 12.41 24.47
N GLU A 583 -19.08 13.21 25.33
CA GLU A 583 -19.28 14.66 25.40
C GLU A 583 -18.45 15.43 24.35
N ASN A 584 -17.44 14.79 23.75
CA ASN A 584 -16.62 15.39 22.70
C ASN A 584 -16.25 14.37 21.60
N PRO A 585 -17.20 14.02 20.71
CA PRO A 585 -16.93 13.20 19.53
C PRO A 585 -16.12 14.02 18.52
N THR A 586 -14.81 14.09 18.75
CA THR A 586 -13.89 14.94 17.98
C THR A 586 -13.89 14.48 16.52
N PHE A 587 -14.25 15.37 15.60
CA PHE A 587 -14.05 15.11 14.17
C PHE A 587 -12.54 14.94 13.93
N ALA A 588 -12.13 14.07 13.02
CA ALA A 588 -10.74 14.00 12.57
C ALA A 588 -10.63 14.73 11.23
N LEU A 589 -10.80 16.06 11.26
CA LEU A 589 -10.81 16.92 10.08
C LEU A 589 -10.09 18.26 10.39
N PRO A 590 -8.82 18.41 9.99
CA PRO A 590 -8.04 19.63 10.23
C PRO A 590 -8.74 20.86 9.67
N CYS A 591 -8.68 21.98 10.42
CA CYS A 591 -9.35 23.23 10.03
C CYS A 591 -8.86 23.74 8.66
N ARG A 592 -7.60 23.47 8.34
CA ARG A 592 -6.95 23.82 7.07
C ARG A 592 -7.64 23.18 5.87
N GLU A 593 -8.16 21.97 6.01
CA GLU A 593 -8.89 21.31 4.93
C GLU A 593 -10.23 22.01 4.66
N VAL A 594 -10.92 22.45 5.72
CA VAL A 594 -12.18 23.19 5.61
C VAL A 594 -11.94 24.52 4.87
N PHE A 595 -10.92 25.28 5.27
CA PHE A 595 -10.58 26.55 4.62
C PHE A 595 -10.13 26.37 3.16
N ALA A 596 -9.41 25.29 2.85
CA ALA A 596 -8.93 25.00 1.49
C ALA A 596 -10.06 24.74 0.48
N ARG A 597 -11.28 24.44 0.94
CA ARG A 597 -12.47 24.28 0.08
C ARG A 597 -13.23 25.60 -0.15
N GLY A 598 -12.82 26.69 0.51
CA GLY A 598 -13.44 28.00 0.39
C GLY A 598 -12.85 28.87 -0.73
N GLN A 599 -13.52 29.98 -1.00
CA GLN A 599 -13.05 31.04 -1.92
C GLN A 599 -12.30 32.16 -1.18
N ARG A 600 -12.43 32.25 0.14
CA ARG A 600 -11.68 33.19 0.98
C ARG A 600 -10.42 32.53 1.51
N HIS A 601 -9.32 33.27 1.51
CA HIS A 601 -8.07 32.83 2.11
C HIS A 601 -8.08 33.15 3.61
N VAL A 602 -7.85 32.12 4.44
CA VAL A 602 -7.64 32.24 5.88
C VAL A 602 -6.27 31.67 6.19
N THR A 603 -5.37 32.50 6.73
CA THR A 603 -4.04 32.08 7.14
C THR A 603 -4.16 31.29 8.44
N VAL A 604 -3.52 30.12 8.54
CA VAL A 604 -3.58 29.27 9.73
C VAL A 604 -2.18 29.01 10.25
N VAL A 605 -1.95 29.28 11.54
CA VAL A 605 -0.68 29.09 12.26
C VAL A 605 -0.95 28.20 13.47
N GLY A 606 -0.12 27.19 13.69
CA GLY A 606 -0.38 26.16 14.70
C GLY A 606 -0.13 24.75 14.16
N PRO A 607 -0.01 23.75 15.05
CA PRO A 607 -0.12 23.86 16.51
C PRO A 607 1.11 24.51 17.17
N LEU A 608 0.93 25.07 18.37
CA LEU A 608 1.92 25.82 19.14
C LEU A 608 1.71 25.62 20.64
N LEU A 609 2.79 25.57 21.44
CA LEU A 609 2.67 25.39 22.90
C LEU A 609 1.82 24.15 23.28
N GLU A 610 1.88 23.07 22.50
CA GLU A 610 0.98 21.92 22.67
C GLU A 610 1.02 21.31 24.08
N GLU A 611 2.19 21.26 24.73
CA GLU A 611 2.31 20.76 26.10
C GLU A 611 1.64 21.69 27.13
N GLU A 612 1.75 23.02 26.97
CA GLU A 612 1.05 23.98 27.83
C GLU A 612 -0.47 23.86 27.63
N ALA A 613 -0.92 23.72 26.38
CA ALA A 613 -2.34 23.59 26.05
C ALA A 613 -2.93 22.25 26.52
N ALA A 614 -2.18 21.15 26.40
CA ALA A 614 -2.60 19.83 26.86
C ALA A 614 -2.82 19.80 28.38
N ALA A 615 -1.99 20.52 29.16
CA ALA A 615 -2.13 20.59 30.62
C ALA A 615 -3.50 21.15 31.07
N VAL A 616 -4.14 22.00 30.26
CA VAL A 616 -5.49 22.53 30.55
C VAL A 616 -6.54 21.41 30.54
N HIS A 617 -6.31 20.32 29.80
CA HIS A 617 -7.20 19.18 29.68
C HIS A 617 -6.94 18.05 30.70
N ASP A 618 -5.82 18.09 31.42
CA ASP A 618 -5.42 17.01 32.33
C ASP A 618 -6.46 16.74 33.43
N GLY A 619 -6.94 15.50 33.49
CA GLY A 619 -7.93 15.04 34.47
C GLY A 619 -9.36 15.53 34.24
N PHE A 620 -9.66 16.18 33.12
CA PHE A 620 -11.02 16.62 32.79
C PHE A 620 -11.83 15.53 32.06
N TRP A 621 -11.20 14.78 31.16
CA TRP A 621 -11.88 13.80 30.29
C TRP A 621 -11.99 12.38 30.87
N SER A 622 -11.44 12.15 32.06
CA SER A 622 -11.24 10.85 32.70
C SER A 622 -12.22 10.56 33.83
#